data_AF-A0A8T2RR99-F1
#
_entry.id   AF-A0A8T2RR99-F1
#
_cell.length_a   1.000
_cell.length_b   1.000
_cell.length_c   1.000
_cell.angle_alpha   90.00
_cell.angle_beta   90.00
_cell.angle_gamma   90.00
#
_symmetry.space_group_name_H-M   'P 1'
#
loop_
_entity.id
_entity.type
_entity.pdbx_description
1 polymer ?
#
loop_
_entity_poly.entity_id
_entity_poly.type
_entity_poly.pdbx_seq_one_letter_code
_entity_poly.pdbx_strand_id
1 'polypeptide(L)'
;MILGERVHCLKLDLRVNSTIIWDQFLWDLGNFDSDPEEFARCLCKDLELEVSEVGPALAFAIREQLYECIFWERDSYQQKVASGVGITLLSTE
;
A
#
# COMPACT_ATOMS: atom_id res chain seq x y z
N MET A 1 11.56 -17.56 -7.57
CA MET A 1 12.31 -16.30 -7.40
C MET A 1 11.34 -15.31 -6.78
N ILE A 2 11.39 -15.13 -5.46
CA ILE A 2 10.59 -14.11 -4.79
C ILE A 2 11.35 -12.81 -5.03
N LEU A 3 10.82 -11.99 -5.94
CA LEU A 3 11.31 -10.63 -6.17
C LEU A 3 11.20 -9.90 -4.82
N GLY A 4 12.28 -9.26 -4.37
CA GLY A 4 12.43 -8.75 -3.01
C GLY A 4 11.17 -8.12 -2.43
N GLU A 5 10.85 -8.49 -1.19
CA GLU A 5 9.64 -8.10 -0.47
C GLU A 5 9.44 -6.57 -0.53
N ARG A 6 8.43 -6.10 -1.28
CA ARG A 6 8.10 -4.66 -1.41
C ARG A 6 7.07 -4.29 -0.35
N VAL A 7 7.48 -4.47 0.90
CA VAL A 7 6.61 -4.29 2.07
C VAL A 7 6.63 -2.85 2.54
N HIS A 8 5.46 -2.22 2.55
CA HIS A 8 5.24 -0.85 3.02
C HIS A 8 4.37 -0.84 4.25
N CYS A 9 4.63 0.11 5.15
CA CYS A 9 3.80 0.29 6.32
C CYS A 9 2.68 1.29 6.02
N LEU A 10 1.44 0.82 6.07
CA LEU A 10 0.25 1.65 5.93
C LEU A 10 -0.28 2.04 7.30
N LYS A 11 -0.75 3.27 7.42
CA LYS A 11 -1.33 3.80 8.67
C LYS A 11 -2.76 4.25 8.40
N LEU A 12 -3.68 3.77 9.21
CA LEU A 12 -5.08 4.17 9.19
C LEU A 12 -5.34 5.17 10.30
N ASP A 13 -5.83 6.35 9.93
CA ASP A 13 -6.38 7.35 10.83
C ASP A 13 -7.69 7.84 10.22
N LEU A 14 -8.77 7.09 10.50
CA LEU A 14 -10.07 7.30 9.88
C LEU A 14 -11.13 7.57 10.94
N ARG A 15 -12.03 8.50 10.62
CA ARG A 15 -13.26 8.73 11.37
C ARG A 15 -14.45 8.59 10.44
N VAL A 16 -15.26 7.57 10.69
CA VAL A 16 -16.49 7.30 9.93
C VAL A 16 -17.63 7.28 10.94
N ASN A 17 -18.53 8.27 10.85
CA ASN A 17 -19.61 8.46 11.82
C ASN A 17 -19.11 8.52 13.27
N SER A 18 -19.56 7.58 14.11
CA SER A 18 -19.14 7.45 15.52
C SER A 18 -17.90 6.56 15.71
N THR A 19 -17.40 5.93 14.65
CA THR A 19 -16.28 4.99 14.70
C THR A 19 -14.98 5.69 14.35
N ILE A 20 -13.96 5.49 15.18
CA ILE A 20 -12.60 5.97 14.96
C ILE A 20 -11.71 4.74 14.81
N ILE A 21 -10.92 4.70 13.74
CA ILE A 21 -9.98 3.62 13.45
C ILE A 21 -8.57 4.19 13.46
N TRP A 22 -7.77 3.65 14.37
CA TRP A 22 -6.33 3.87 14.43
C TRP A 22 -5.63 2.53 14.34
N ASP A 23 -5.03 2.26 13.20
CA ASP A 23 -4.38 0.98 12.94
C ASP A 23 -3.14 1.17 12.07
N GLN A 24 -2.25 0.18 12.10
CA GLN A 24 -1.03 0.16 11.33
C GLN A 24 -0.71 -1.28 10.94
N PHE A 25 -0.50 -1.51 9.65
CA PHE A 25 -0.14 -2.83 9.15
C PHE A 25 0.85 -2.72 7.99
N LEU A 26 1.38 -3.88 7.61
CA LEU A 26 2.32 -4.04 6.51
C LEU A 26 1.58 -4.54 5.27
N TRP A 27 1.83 -3.90 4.13
CA TRP A 27 1.29 -4.29 2.84
C TRP A 27 2.41 -4.63 1.87
N ASP A 28 2.36 -5.82 1.28
CA ASP A 28 3.29 -6.23 0.23
C ASP A 28 2.77 -5.78 -1.15
N LEU A 29 3.44 -4.79 -1.76
CA LEU A 29 3.14 -4.32 -3.12
C LEU A 29 3.46 -5.34 -4.21
N GLY A 30 4.19 -6.41 -3.88
CA GLY A 30 4.47 -7.53 -4.77
C GLY A 30 3.38 -8.59 -4.79
N ASN A 31 2.44 -8.57 -3.83
CA ASN A 31 1.35 -9.53 -3.75
C ASN A 31 0.13 -9.05 -4.56
N PHE A 32 0.01 -9.54 -5.80
CA PHE A 32 -1.12 -9.20 -6.68
C PHE A 32 -2.43 -9.89 -6.33
N ASP A 33 -2.41 -10.88 -5.42
CA ASP A 33 -3.62 -11.54 -4.93
C ASP A 33 -4.25 -10.78 -3.74
N SER A 34 -3.55 -9.79 -3.18
CA SER A 34 -4.09 -8.93 -2.12
C SER A 34 -5.06 -7.90 -2.67
N ASP A 35 -6.31 -7.94 -2.19
CA ASP A 35 -7.37 -6.99 -2.53
C ASP A 35 -7.68 -6.07 -1.33
N PRO A 36 -7.53 -4.73 -1.44
CA PRO A 36 -7.84 -3.79 -0.37
C PRO A 36 -9.28 -3.88 0.13
N GLU A 37 -10.23 -4.16 -0.76
CA GLU A 37 -11.65 -4.29 -0.45
C GLU A 37 -11.91 -5.53 0.42
N GLU A 38 -11.37 -6.68 0.02
CA GLU A 38 -11.48 -7.92 0.80
C GLU A 38 -10.75 -7.79 2.15
N PHE A 39 -9.57 -7.16 2.19
CA PHE A 39 -8.87 -6.88 3.44
C PHE A 39 -9.69 -6.00 4.37
N ALA A 40 -10.24 -4.89 3.87
CA ALA A 40 -11.09 -3.99 4.65
C ALA A 40 -12.35 -4.71 5.18
N ARG A 41 -12.95 -5.58 4.37
CA ARG A 41 -14.10 -6.40 4.78
C ARG A 41 -13.74 -7.36 5.91
N CYS A 42 -12.58 -8.01 5.82
CA CYS A 42 -12.08 -8.90 6.87
C CYS A 42 -11.77 -8.12 8.15
N LEU A 43 -11.07 -6.99 8.05
CA LEU A 43 -10.74 -6.13 9.19
C LEU A 43 -12.00 -5.61 9.90
N CYS A 44 -13.01 -5.15 9.15
CA CYS A 44 -14.29 -4.78 9.74
C CYS A 44 -14.95 -5.94 10.48
N LYS A 45 -14.88 -7.17 9.94
CA LYS A 45 -15.46 -8.35 10.58
C LYS A 45 -14.71 -8.71 11.88
N ASP A 46 -13.39 -8.64 11.86
CA ASP A 46 -12.54 -9.00 13.00
C ASP A 46 -12.66 -7.98 14.14
N LEU A 47 -12.90 -6.71 13.81
CA LEU A 47 -13.13 -5.61 14.75
C LEU A 47 -14.61 -5.39 15.10
N GLU A 48 -15.52 -6.23 14.60
CA GLU A 48 -16.97 -6.12 14.79
C GLU A 48 -17.55 -4.74 14.37
N LEU A 49 -17.02 -4.17 13.30
CA LEU A 49 -17.42 -2.86 12.75
C LEU A 49 -18.48 -2.99 11.64
N GLU A 50 -19.23 -1.90 11.42
CA GLU A 50 -20.22 -1.83 10.35
C GLU A 50 -19.58 -1.79 8.96
N VAL A 51 -19.66 -2.91 8.24
CA VAL A 51 -19.03 -3.08 6.92
C VAL A 51 -19.57 -2.09 5.88
N SER A 52 -20.85 -1.71 5.94
CA SER A 52 -21.52 -0.89 4.92
C SER A 52 -20.87 0.48 4.74
N GLU A 53 -20.47 1.12 5.84
CA GLU A 53 -19.93 2.47 5.82
C GLU A 53 -18.41 2.47 6.05
N VAL A 54 -17.93 1.61 6.95
CA VAL A 54 -16.52 1.58 7.34
C VAL A 54 -15.66 0.84 6.32
N GLY A 55 -16.18 -0.23 5.72
CA GLY A 55 -15.45 -1.05 4.75
C GLY A 55 -14.97 -0.26 3.53
N PRO A 56 -15.86 0.48 2.83
CA PRO A 56 -15.46 1.32 1.70
C PRO A 56 -14.45 2.41 2.06
N ALA A 57 -14.60 3.04 3.24
CA ALA A 57 -13.68 4.07 3.71
C ALA A 57 -12.27 3.52 3.98
N LEU A 58 -12.18 2.34 4.61
CA LEU A 58 -10.94 1.60 4.80
C LEU A 58 -10.28 1.25 3.46
N ALA A 59 -11.03 0.61 2.56
CA ALA A 59 -10.49 0.19 1.26
C ALA A 59 -9.96 1.39 0.45
N PHE A 60 -10.68 2.53 0.50
CA PHE A 60 -10.24 3.77 -0.12
C PHE A 60 -8.91 4.28 0.46
N ALA A 61 -8.81 4.38 1.78
CA ALA A 61 -7.60 4.87 2.45
C ALA A 61 -6.38 3.99 2.17
N ILE A 62 -6.59 2.68 2.07
CA ILE A 62 -5.54 1.73 1.68
C ILE A 62 -5.08 2.01 0.26
N ARG A 63 -6.00 2.07 -0.71
CA ARG A 63 -5.66 2.33 -2.12
C ARG A 63 -4.91 3.65 -2.29
N GLU A 64 -5.34 4.71 -1.63
CA GLU A 64 -4.67 6.01 -1.69
C GLU A 64 -3.20 5.90 -1.30
N GLN A 65 -2.90 5.28 -0.15
CA GLN A 65 -1.52 5.08 0.28
C GLN A 65 -0.73 4.15 -0.65
N LEU A 66 -1.35 3.11 -1.21
CA LEU A 66 -0.70 2.24 -2.20
C LEU A 66 -0.32 3.02 -3.46
N TYR A 67 -1.19 3.90 -3.95
CA TYR A 67 -0.90 4.77 -5.08
C TYR A 67 0.27 5.71 -4.78
N GLU A 68 0.29 6.31 -3.59
CA GLU A 68 1.41 7.15 -3.15
C GLU A 68 2.72 6.35 -3.07
N CYS A 69 2.73 5.20 -2.41
CA CYS A 69 3.91 4.33 -2.32
C CYS A 69 4.46 3.96 -3.71
N ILE A 70 3.59 3.55 -4.64
CA ILE A 70 3.99 3.19 -6.01
C ILE A 70 4.52 4.42 -6.76
N PHE A 71 3.88 5.58 -6.59
CA PHE A 71 4.30 6.82 -7.21
C PHE A 71 5.70 7.22 -6.73
N TRP A 72 5.93 7.21 -5.40
CA TRP A 72 7.21 7.56 -4.80
C TRP A 72 8.32 6.57 -5.12
N GLU A 73 8.01 5.27 -5.21
CA GLU A 73 8.98 4.28 -5.70
C GLU A 73 9.43 4.64 -7.12
N ARG A 74 8.48 4.86 -8.04
CA ARG A 74 8.78 5.21 -9.45
C ARG A 74 9.58 6.50 -9.57
N ASP A 75 9.18 7.56 -8.88
CA ASP A 75 9.86 8.85 -8.92
C ASP A 75 11.30 8.74 -8.39
N SER A 76 11.49 8.00 -7.29
CA SER A 76 12.81 7.72 -6.74
C SER A 76 13.72 6.99 -7.73
N TYR A 77 13.18 6.07 -8.52
CA TYR A 77 13.93 5.43 -9.60
C TYR A 77 14.27 6.41 -10.72
N GLN A 78 13.32 7.24 -11.15
CA GLN A 78 13.54 8.23 -12.22
C GLN A 78 14.60 9.27 -11.82
N GLN A 79 14.59 9.74 -10.57
CA GLN A 79 15.58 10.69 -10.08
C GLN A 79 16.99 10.07 -9.99
N LYS A 80 17.10 8.78 -9.63
CA LYS A 80 18.38 8.06 -9.61
C LYS A 80 18.98 7.89 -11.00
N VAL A 81 18.15 7.57 -12.00
CA VAL A 81 18.63 7.46 -13.39
C VAL A 81 18.99 8.84 -13.97
N ALA A 82 18.22 9.89 -13.66
CA ALA A 82 18.49 11.25 -14.11
C ALA A 82 19.74 11.88 -13.46
N SER A 83 20.06 11.50 -12.22
CA SER A 83 21.24 11.99 -11.49
C SER A 83 22.54 11.23 -11.82
N GLY A 84 22.49 10.20 -12.68
CA GLY A 84 23.67 9.45 -13.11
C GLY A 84 24.30 8.57 -12.01
N VAL A 85 23.65 8.44 -10.85
CA VAL A 85 24.12 7.57 -9.75
C VAL A 85 23.63 6.15 -10.01
N GLY A 86 24.41 5.41 -10.80
CA GLY A 86 24.36 3.95 -10.85
C GLY A 86 23.47 3.34 -11.93
N ILE A 87 23.89 3.43 -13.19
CA ILE A 87 23.75 2.30 -14.11
C ILE A 87 25.15 2.03 -14.66
N THR A 88 25.91 1.15 -13.99
CA THR A 88 26.93 0.40 -14.73
C THR A 88 26.13 -0.42 -15.72
N LEU A 89 26.07 0.05 -16.97
CA LEU A 89 25.64 -0.76 -18.10
C LEU A 89 26.41 -2.07 -17.96
N LEU A 90 25.71 -3.17 -17.67
CA LEU A 90 26.25 -4.48 -18.01
C LEU A 90 26.39 -4.41 -19.52
N SER A 91 27.62 -4.13 -19.96
CA SER A 91 28.09 -4.35 -21.30
C SER A 91 27.80 -5.81 -21.63
N THR A 92 26.68 -6.06 -22.30
CA THR A 92 26.55 -7.26 -23.12
C THR A 92 27.52 -7.08 -24.29
N GLU A 93 28.59 -7.86 -24.23
CA GLU A 93 29.41 -8.25 -25.38
C GLU A 93 28.55 -8.81 -26.52
#